data_AF-A0A7W8GCJ0-F1
#
_entry.id   AF-A0A7W8GCJ0-F1
#
_cell.length_a   1.000
_cell.length_b   1.000
_cell.length_c   1.000
_cell.angle_alpha   90.00
_cell.angle_beta   90.00
_cell.angle_gamma   90.00
#
_symmetry.space_group_name_H-M   'P 1'
#
loop_
_entity.id
_entity.type
_entity.pdbx_description
1 polymer ?
#
loop_
_entity_poly.entity_id
_entity_poly.type
_entity_poly.pdbx_seq_one_letter_code
_entity_poly.pdbx_strand_id
1 'polypeptide(L)' 'MQQMSRLDANRALLTLLLQEVEAYPDLRLGQVLVNLGVLTFEEGRPVDPFYEEPSVTLRRVRQSTQR' A
#
# COMPACT_ATOMS: atom_id res chain seq x y z
N MET A 1 23.14 -0.89 -1.80
CA MET A 1 21.78 -0.89 -2.38
C MET A 1 21.49 0.52 -2.87
N GLN A 2 21.20 0.72 -4.17
CA GLN A 2 20.71 2.02 -4.63
C GLN A 2 19.40 2.35 -3.89
N GLN A 3 19.35 3.53 -3.28
CA GLN A 3 18.14 4.02 -2.63
C GLN A 3 17.10 4.29 -3.72
N MET A 4 15.98 3.57 -3.69
CA MET A 4 14.89 3.76 -4.66
C MET A 4 14.40 5.21 -4.58
N SER A 5 14.25 5.87 -5.73
CA SER A 5 13.76 7.24 -5.74
C SER A 5 12.32 7.31 -5.23
N ARG A 6 11.91 8.46 -4.69
CA ARG A 6 10.51 8.68 -4.26
C ARG A 6 9.53 8.42 -5.41
N LEU A 7 9.89 8.85 -6.63
CA LEU A 7 9.07 8.64 -7.82
C LEU A 7 8.91 7.15 -8.15
N ASP A 8 9.99 6.38 -8.11
CA ASP A 8 9.93 4.96 -8.41
C ASP A 8 9.14 4.19 -7.35
N ALA A 9 9.31 4.56 -6.06
CA ALA A 9 8.54 3.96 -4.99
C ALA A 9 7.03 4.25 -5.14
N ASN A 10 6.67 5.48 -5.47
CA ASN A 10 5.28 5.85 -5.78
C ASN A 10 4.73 5.05 -6.97
N ARG A 11 5.49 4.95 -8.07
CA ARG A 11 5.08 4.16 -9.24
C ARG A 11 4.84 2.70 -8.88
N ALA A 12 5.74 2.09 -8.13
CA ALA A 12 5.59 0.70 -7.70
C ALA A 12 4.38 0.49 -6.79
N LEU A 13 4.09 1.41 -5.86
CA LEU A 13 2.88 1.37 -5.04
C LEU A 13 1.61 1.48 -5.89
N LEU A 14 1.58 2.39 -6.88
CA LEU A 14 0.45 2.53 -7.79
C LEU A 14 0.23 1.29 -8.64
N THR A 15 1.29 0.61 -9.09
CA THR A 15 1.18 -0.66 -9.80
C THR A 15 0.54 -1.75 -8.93
N LEU A 16 0.96 -1.89 -7.66
CA LEU A 16 0.36 -2.84 -6.73
C LEU A 16 -1.10 -2.50 -6.43
N LEU A 17 -1.41 -1.22 -6.27
CA LEU A 17 -2.78 -0.75 -6.07
C LEU A 17 -3.69 -1.12 -7.23
N LEU A 18 -3.22 -0.91 -8.46
CA LEU A 18 -4.00 -1.25 -9.65
C LEU A 18 -4.27 -2.76 -9.73
N GLN A 19 -3.25 -3.58 -9.47
CA GLN A 19 -3.40 -5.04 -9.43
C GLN A 19 -4.44 -5.51 -8.40
N GLU A 20 -4.44 -4.92 -7.21
CA GLU A 20 -5.37 -5.28 -6.14
C GLU A 20 -6.82 -4.88 -6.48
N VAL A 21 -7.01 -3.69 -7.08
CA VAL A 21 -8.34 -3.23 -7.54
C VAL A 21 -8.88 -4.15 -8.64
N GLU A 22 -8.03 -4.61 -9.55
CA GLU A 22 -8.42 -5.55 -10.62
C GLU A 22 -8.75 -6.94 -10.05
N ALA A 23 -8.01 -7.41 -9.04
CA ALA A 23 -8.24 -8.70 -8.41
C ALA A 23 -9.50 -8.72 -7.51
N TYR A 24 -9.83 -7.60 -6.88
CA TYR A 24 -10.92 -7.49 -5.91
C TYR A 24 -11.84 -6.28 -6.22
N PRO A 25 -12.59 -6.31 -7.33
CA PRO A 25 -13.34 -5.15 -7.84
C PRO A 25 -14.49 -4.69 -6.91
N ASP A 26 -14.96 -5.56 -6.03
CA ASP A 26 -16.05 -5.25 -5.09
C ASP A 26 -15.59 -4.51 -3.84
N LEU A 27 -14.27 -4.44 -3.59
CA LEU A 27 -13.72 -3.73 -2.44
C LEU A 27 -13.75 -2.22 -2.67
N ARG A 28 -14.14 -1.47 -1.64
CA ARG A 28 -13.97 -0.02 -1.65
C ARG A 28 -12.49 0.32 -1.55
N LEU A 29 -12.09 1.46 -2.11
CA LEU A 29 -10.68 1.89 -2.12
C LEU A 29 -10.01 1.84 -0.74
N GLY A 30 -10.70 2.27 0.34
CA GLY A 30 -10.15 2.18 1.69
C GLY A 30 -9.84 0.75 2.15
N GLN A 31 -10.64 -0.23 1.75
CA GLN A 31 -10.42 -1.65 2.05
C GLN A 31 -9.24 -2.20 1.25
N VAL A 32 -9.13 -1.83 -0.04
CA VAL A 32 -7.98 -2.17 -0.88
C VAL A 32 -6.67 -1.66 -0.26
N LEU A 33 -6.66 -0.39 0.18
CA LEU A 33 -5.48 0.21 0.80
C LEU A 33 -5.11 -0.45 2.15
N VAL A 34 -6.11 -0.89 2.93
CA VAL A 34 -5.88 -1.66 4.16
C VAL A 34 -5.33 -3.05 3.84
N ASN A 35 -5.89 -3.75 2.84
CA ASN A 35 -5.41 -5.08 2.42
C ASN A 35 -3.95 -5.04 1.96
N LEU A 36 -3.57 -3.98 1.23
CA LEU A 36 -2.18 -3.76 0.82
C LEU A 36 -1.25 -3.32 1.97
N GLY A 37 -1.79 -3.01 3.17
CA GLY A 37 -1.00 -2.51 4.29
C GLY A 37 -0.47 -1.08 4.09
N VAL A 38 -1.13 -0.30 3.22
CA VAL A 38 -0.90 1.13 3.04
C VAL A 38 -1.56 1.91 4.18
N LEU A 39 -2.81 1.55 4.49
CA LEU A 39 -3.55 2.06 5.65
C LEU A 39 -3.63 0.98 6.74
N THR A 40 -3.89 1.40 7.98
CA THR A 40 -4.30 0.51 9.07
C THR A 40 -5.80 0.62 9.29
N PHE A 41 -6.37 -0.36 10.00
CA PHE A 41 -7.78 -0.35 10.38
C PHE A 41 -7.87 -0.19 11.89
N GLU A 42 -8.36 0.97 12.33
CA GLU A 42 -8.47 1.32 13.76
C GLU A 42 -9.89 1.78 14.03
N GLU A 43 -10.51 1.30 15.11
CA GLU A 43 -11.87 1.69 15.53
C GLU A 43 -12.93 1.59 14.41
N GLY A 44 -12.81 0.61 13.51
CA GLY A 44 -13.77 0.40 12.42
C GLY A 44 -13.58 1.31 11.20
N ARG A 45 -12.49 2.08 11.13
CA ARG A 45 -12.18 2.96 10.00
C ARG A 45 -10.75 2.77 9.49
N PRO A 46 -10.51 2.91 8.17
CA PRO A 46 -9.16 3.06 7.64
C PRO A 46 -8.53 4.34 8.18
N VAL A 47 -7.32 4.23 8.70
CA VAL A 47 -6.49 5.34 9.17
C VAL A 47 -5.17 5.30 8.39
N ASP A 48 -4.64 6.46 8.05
CA ASP A 48 -3.26 6.57 7.59
C ASP A 48 -2.37 6.86 8.81
N PRO A 49 -1.71 5.86 9.40
CA PRO A 49 -0.87 6.09 10.57
C PRO A 49 0.53 6.57 10.17
N PHE A 50 0.82 6.73 8.87
CA PHE A 50 2.18 6.84 8.37
C PHE A 50 2.45 8.19 7.68
N TYR A 51 3.25 9.04 8.34
CA TYR A 51 3.96 10.18 7.71
C TYR A 51 5.27 9.73 7.03
N GLU A 52 5.31 8.49 6.55
CA GLU A 52 6.53 7.81 6.09
C GLU A 52 6.82 8.09 4.62
N GLU A 53 8.11 8.01 4.24
CA GLU A 53 8.51 8.08 2.83
C GLU A 53 7.94 6.89 2.03
N PRO A 54 7.53 7.08 0.75
CA PRO A 54 6.94 6.02 -0.07
C PRO A 54 7.78 4.74 -0.20
N SER A 55 9.11 4.85 -0.10
CA SER A 55 10.02 3.71 -0.12
C SER A 55 9.86 2.81 1.11
N VAL A 56 9.50 3.38 2.26
CA VAL A 56 9.19 2.64 3.50
C VAL A 56 7.87 1.93 3.37
N THR A 57 6.83 2.63 2.89
CA THR A 57 5.51 2.05 2.62
C THR A 57 5.62 0.88 1.65
N LEU A 58 6.32 1.04 0.52
CA LEU A 58 6.53 -0.02 -0.46
C LEU A 58 7.21 -1.27 0.14
N ARG A 59 8.21 -1.07 1.00
CA ARG A 59 8.89 -2.17 1.68
C ARG A 59 7.92 -2.94 2.58
N ARG A 60 7.06 -2.24 3.33
CA ARG A 60 6.04 -2.86 4.19
C ARG A 60 5.01 -3.64 3.37
N VAL A 61 4.43 -3.03 2.34
CA VAL A 61 3.45 -3.69 1.44
C VAL A 61 4.02 -5.01 0.91
N ARG A 62 5.25 -4.99 0.40
CA ARG A 62 5.91 -6.19 -0.15
C ARG A 62 6.14 -7.28 0.90
N GLN A 63 6.38 -6.93 2.16
CA GLN A 63 6.52 -7.91 3.24
C GLN A 63 5.17 -8.51 3.65
N SER A 64 4.09 -7.74 3.57
CA SER A 64 2.74 -8.20 3.89
C SER A 64 2.18 -9.18 2.85
N THR A 65 2.43 -8.96 1.57
CA THR A 65 1.96 -9.84 0.48
C THR A 65 2.71 -11.17 0.39
N GLN A 66 3.84 -11.32 1.09
CA GLN A 66 4.65 -12.56 1.10
C GLN A 66 4.26 -13.56 2.20
N ARG A 67 3.19 -13.29 2.96
CA ARG A 67 2.64 -14.19 3.99
C ARG A 67 1.39 -14.88 3.48
#